data_AF-A0A661RA36-F1
#
_entry.id   AF-A0A661RA36-F1
#
_cell.length_a   1.000
_cell.length_b   1.000
_cell.length_c   1.000
_cell.angle_alpha   90.00
_cell.angle_beta   90.00
_cell.angle_gamma   90.00
#
_symmetry.space_group_name_H-M   'P 1'
#
loop_
_entity.id
_entity.type
_entity.pdbx_description
1 polymer ?
#
loop_
_entity_poly.entity_id
_entity_poly.type
_entity_poly.pdbx_seq_one_letter_code
_entity_poly.pdbx_strand_id
1 'polypeptide(L)'
;MIFKKIITVFVILTFFLSGCATHTRTTSTVGPQLSSSYSKTVNNQPVTPTPLLEVIIPVFDPGLPESEEDAKEVWPELRRAEANRFALKMKEALEATGKFGAVRVTPDGTATGDLYILGRIEASNGQEVAMEIEVVDISGKRWLEKSFEHEVSPEFHRDQRNKGMDPYDPLFEKAAVKIVEELNDHSLKELEDLQYIADLRFGTNFSEETFMQYMETKRNTFFLVSKPSDNDPMLARVKAIRVRDQLFIDSLQDNYASFSGQMNESYLMWQEQSLFETQAARAAKRKSMGQALGGVILIGLAVLAGVSGSNSNSTGASAAGATGAILGGLAGASLLSKSFKTSEEAKVHRDALNELGQSIDMELSPRVIAFEKQSVELTGDAREQFAQWREFLQKIYAEEQTPDVQL
;
A
#
# COMPACT_ATOMS: atom_id res chain seq x y z
N MET A 1 64.69 65.56 19.45
CA MET A 1 63.78 65.69 18.29
C MET A 1 63.18 64.37 17.78
N ILE A 2 63.47 63.22 18.40
CA ILE A 2 62.93 61.90 18.00
C ILE A 2 61.72 61.48 18.85
N PHE A 3 61.68 61.87 20.13
CA PHE A 3 60.60 61.49 21.04
C PHE A 3 59.24 62.16 20.72
N LYS A 4 59.25 63.39 20.20
CA LYS A 4 58.01 64.07 19.76
C LYS A 4 57.38 63.43 18.52
N LYS A 5 58.17 62.83 17.62
CA LYS A 5 57.64 62.16 16.42
C LYS A 5 56.99 60.80 16.73
N ILE A 6 57.50 60.08 17.74
CA ILE A 6 56.95 58.78 18.13
C ILE A 6 55.57 58.92 18.79
N ILE A 7 55.38 59.98 19.60
CA ILE A 7 54.09 60.25 20.26
C ILE A 7 53.02 60.70 19.23
N THR A 8 53.39 61.49 18.23
CA THR A 8 52.44 61.89 17.17
C THR A 8 52.02 60.71 16.29
N VAL A 9 52.91 59.74 16.04
CA VAL A 9 52.57 58.52 15.28
C VAL A 9 51.65 57.60 16.11
N PHE A 10 51.83 57.54 17.43
CA PHE A 10 50.99 56.71 18.29
C PHE A 10 49.58 57.29 18.50
N VAL A 11 49.43 58.62 18.49
CA VAL A 11 48.11 59.30 18.61
C VAL A 11 47.32 59.30 17.30
N ILE A 12 47.98 59.18 16.14
CA ILE A 12 47.30 59.04 14.84
C ILE A 12 46.85 57.60 14.58
N LEU A 13 47.53 56.61 15.18
CA LEU A 13 47.16 55.19 15.03
C LEU A 13 45.94 54.78 15.88
N THR A 14 45.61 55.52 16.94
CA THR A 14 44.46 55.23 17.81
C THR A 14 43.12 55.76 17.29
N PHE A 15 43.10 56.57 16.22
CA PHE A 15 41.86 57.07 15.61
C PHE A 15 41.32 56.23 14.43
N PHE A 16 42.02 55.17 14.02
CA PHE A 16 41.58 54.26 12.94
C PHE A 16 40.99 52.93 13.42
N LEU A 17 40.76 52.77 14.73
CA LEU A 17 40.11 51.59 15.33
C LEU A 17 38.63 51.81 15.63
N SER A 18 37.93 52.59 14.79
CA SER A 18 36.47 52.51 14.67
C SER A 18 36.10 51.22 13.93
N GLY A 19 36.21 50.10 14.63
CA GLY A 19 35.64 48.85 14.18
C GLY A 19 34.13 49.01 14.06
N CYS A 20 33.61 48.96 12.85
CA CYS A 20 32.18 48.73 12.64
C CYS A 20 31.83 47.39 13.27
N ALA A 21 31.21 47.42 14.46
CA ALA A 21 30.37 46.32 14.89
C ALA A 21 29.22 46.23 13.89
N THR A 22 29.36 45.36 12.88
CA THR A 22 28.24 44.97 12.04
C THR A 22 27.29 44.19 12.95
N HIS A 23 26.33 44.89 13.55
CA HIS A 23 25.13 44.26 14.06
C HIS A 23 24.46 43.58 12.85
N THR A 24 24.64 42.26 12.74
CA THR A 24 23.73 41.41 11.98
C THR A 24 22.35 41.63 12.59
N ARG A 25 21.59 42.54 11.99
CA ARG A 25 20.16 42.66 12.24
C ARG A 25 19.59 41.27 12.04
N THR A 26 18.95 40.78 13.09
CA THR A 26 18.04 39.65 13.03
C THR A 26 17.17 39.80 11.80
N THR A 27 17.38 38.90 10.84
CA THR A 27 16.40 38.63 9.80
C THR A 27 15.08 38.34 10.51
N SER A 28 14.00 38.86 9.95
CA SER A 28 12.64 38.73 10.45
C SER A 28 12.37 37.37 11.12
N THR A 29 11.77 37.37 12.32
CA THR A 29 11.32 36.16 13.03
C THR A 29 10.26 35.38 12.24
N VAL A 30 9.71 35.98 11.18
CA VAL A 30 8.72 35.37 10.29
C VAL A 30 9.06 35.63 8.82
N GLY A 31 8.88 34.62 7.96
CA GLY A 31 9.14 34.71 6.53
C GLY A 31 10.42 33.96 6.07
N PRO A 32 10.54 33.71 4.75
CA PRO A 32 11.64 32.94 4.19
C PRO A 32 12.97 33.69 4.36
N GLN A 33 14.02 32.94 4.74
CA GLN A 33 15.37 33.48 4.83
C GLN A 33 15.93 33.75 3.42
N LEU A 34 16.91 34.66 3.29
CA LEU A 34 17.56 34.90 2.00
C LEU A 34 18.28 33.64 1.52
N SER A 35 18.26 33.38 0.21
CA SER A 35 18.94 32.21 -0.40
C SER A 35 20.43 32.09 -0.03
N SER A 36 21.08 33.21 0.32
CA SER A 36 22.47 33.24 0.78
C SER A 36 22.69 32.58 2.15
N SER A 37 21.67 32.48 3.02
CA SER A 37 21.79 31.77 4.30
C SER A 37 21.78 30.25 4.15
N TYR A 38 21.40 29.72 2.99
CA TYR A 38 21.39 28.29 2.68
C TYR A 38 22.69 27.78 2.06
N SER A 39 23.68 28.65 1.80
CA SER A 39 25.02 28.23 1.37
C SER A 39 25.81 27.64 2.54
N LYS A 40 25.42 26.43 2.96
CA LYS A 40 26.29 25.55 3.72
C LYS A 40 27.26 24.93 2.72
N THR A 41 28.56 25.11 2.91
CA THR A 41 29.58 24.36 2.17
C THR A 41 29.37 22.87 2.43
N VAL A 42 28.69 22.20 1.50
CA VAL A 42 28.54 20.75 1.48
C VAL A 42 29.83 20.16 0.94
N ASN A 43 30.36 19.19 1.66
CA ASN A 43 31.53 18.43 1.26
C ASN A 43 31.19 17.66 -0.03
N ASN A 44 31.74 18.07 -1.18
CA ASN A 44 31.52 17.47 -2.51
C ASN A 44 32.22 16.10 -2.63
N GLN A 45 31.82 15.12 -1.84
CA GLN A 45 31.92 13.73 -2.29
C GLN A 45 30.77 13.52 -3.28
N PRO A 46 31.00 13.03 -4.50
CA PRO A 46 29.90 12.64 -5.38
C PRO A 46 29.18 11.46 -4.73
N VAL A 47 28.11 11.75 -4.01
CA VAL A 47 27.14 10.73 -3.61
C VAL A 47 26.39 10.41 -4.89
N THR A 48 26.72 9.30 -5.55
CA THR A 48 25.88 8.76 -6.60
C THR A 48 24.53 8.44 -5.95
N PRO A 49 23.42 9.08 -6.38
CA PRO A 49 22.11 8.78 -5.82
C PRO A 49 21.80 7.30 -6.08
N THR A 50 21.44 6.55 -5.05
CA THR A 50 20.89 5.21 -5.25
C THR A 50 19.59 5.35 -6.06
N PRO A 51 19.45 4.63 -7.19
CA PRO A 51 18.20 4.61 -7.94
C PRO A 51 17.06 4.16 -7.02
N LEU A 52 16.02 4.97 -6.92
CA LEU A 52 14.82 4.64 -6.17
C LEU A 52 13.83 3.96 -7.11
N LEU A 53 13.48 2.71 -6.81
CA LEU A 53 12.56 1.93 -7.63
C LEU A 53 11.11 2.41 -7.46
N GLU A 54 10.40 2.51 -8.57
CA GLU A 54 8.95 2.68 -8.58
C GLU A 54 8.26 1.35 -8.25
N VAL A 55 7.34 1.39 -7.28
CA VAL A 55 6.66 0.20 -6.77
C VAL A 55 5.18 0.25 -7.14
N ILE A 56 4.69 -0.84 -7.74
CA ILE A 56 3.28 -1.06 -8.05
C ILE A 56 2.74 -2.11 -7.09
N ILE A 57 1.62 -1.78 -6.45
CA ILE A 57 0.89 -2.66 -5.53
C ILE A 57 -0.50 -2.84 -6.11
N PRO A 58 -0.73 -3.90 -6.91
CA PRO A 58 -2.08 -4.24 -7.32
C PRO A 58 -2.97 -4.44 -6.10
N VAL A 59 -4.27 -4.16 -6.23
CA VAL A 59 -5.27 -4.60 -5.24
C VAL A 59 -5.04 -6.08 -4.96
N PHE A 60 -4.95 -6.44 -3.68
CA PHE A 60 -4.58 -7.79 -3.29
C PHE A 60 -5.65 -8.82 -3.69
N ASP A 61 -5.23 -10.08 -3.81
CA ASP A 61 -6.16 -11.18 -3.90
C ASP A 61 -6.88 -11.34 -2.54
N PRO A 62 -8.22 -11.27 -2.49
CA PRO A 62 -8.98 -11.49 -1.27
C PRO A 62 -8.81 -12.91 -0.70
N GLY A 63 -8.32 -13.88 -1.48
CA GLY A 63 -8.13 -15.26 -1.02
C GLY A 63 -9.46 -15.94 -0.69
N LEU A 64 -10.51 -15.63 -1.46
CA LEU A 64 -11.82 -16.26 -1.26
C LEU A 64 -11.74 -17.76 -1.56
N PRO A 65 -12.32 -18.62 -0.70
CA PRO A 65 -12.33 -20.06 -0.94
C PRO A 65 -13.15 -20.42 -2.18
N GLU A 66 -12.69 -21.42 -2.92
CA GLU A 66 -13.38 -21.91 -4.11
C GLU A 66 -14.62 -22.77 -3.78
N SER A 67 -14.74 -23.27 -2.54
CA SER A 67 -15.81 -24.17 -2.11
C SER A 67 -16.83 -23.49 -1.18
N GLU A 68 -18.11 -23.84 -1.32
CA GLU A 68 -19.20 -23.33 -0.44
C GLU A 68 -19.07 -23.82 1.03
N GLU A 69 -18.34 -24.91 1.28
CA GLU A 69 -18.13 -25.42 2.64
C GLU A 69 -17.14 -24.55 3.42
N ASP A 70 -16.07 -24.10 2.77
CA ASP A 70 -15.07 -23.18 3.32
C ASP A 70 -15.57 -21.72 3.33
N ALA A 71 -16.47 -21.36 2.41
CA ALA A 71 -17.11 -20.04 2.33
C ALA A 71 -17.97 -19.67 3.56
N LYS A 72 -18.33 -20.64 4.41
CA LYS A 72 -19.10 -20.38 5.64
C LYS A 72 -18.29 -19.63 6.71
N GLU A 73 -16.97 -19.62 6.59
CA GLU A 73 -16.04 -19.02 7.57
C GLU A 73 -15.56 -17.62 7.18
N VAL A 74 -15.57 -17.28 5.87
CA VAL A 74 -15.09 -16.01 5.33
C VAL A 74 -16.27 -15.09 4.99
N TRP A 75 -16.22 -13.83 5.41
CA TRP A 75 -17.17 -12.80 4.97
C TRP A 75 -16.67 -12.20 3.64
N PRO A 76 -17.26 -12.55 2.47
CA PRO A 76 -16.64 -12.25 1.18
C PRO A 76 -16.58 -10.74 0.88
N GLU A 77 -17.64 -10.00 1.21
CA GLU A 77 -17.70 -8.54 1.00
C GLU A 77 -16.60 -7.84 1.81
N LEU A 78 -16.47 -8.20 3.09
CA LEU A 78 -15.40 -7.69 3.93
C LEU A 78 -14.03 -8.03 3.33
N ARG A 79 -13.81 -9.28 2.93
CA ARG A 79 -12.50 -9.72 2.43
C ARG A 79 -12.10 -9.01 1.13
N ARG A 80 -13.07 -8.68 0.28
CA ARG A 80 -12.82 -7.87 -0.93
C ARG A 80 -12.56 -6.39 -0.61
N ALA A 81 -13.18 -5.84 0.43
CA ALA A 81 -12.83 -4.51 0.94
C ALA A 81 -11.43 -4.51 1.60
N GLU A 82 -11.08 -5.56 2.34
CA GLU A 82 -9.76 -5.77 2.93
C GLU A 82 -8.66 -5.81 1.87
N ALA A 83 -8.91 -6.43 0.71
CA ALA A 83 -7.95 -6.44 -0.40
C ALA A 83 -7.49 -5.03 -0.83
N ASN A 84 -8.43 -4.08 -0.95
CA ASN A 84 -8.11 -2.68 -1.25
C ASN A 84 -7.39 -1.99 -0.08
N ARG A 85 -7.90 -2.18 1.15
CA ARG A 85 -7.29 -1.60 2.35
C ARG A 85 -5.87 -2.11 2.58
N PHE A 86 -5.62 -3.40 2.40
CA PHE A 86 -4.33 -4.04 2.62
C PHE A 86 -3.29 -3.58 1.59
N ALA A 87 -3.69 -3.40 0.33
CA ALA A 87 -2.82 -2.78 -0.68
C ALA A 87 -2.42 -1.35 -0.29
N LEU A 88 -3.37 -0.53 0.21
CA LEU A 88 -3.06 0.81 0.71
C LEU A 88 -2.15 0.78 1.95
N LYS A 89 -2.43 -0.10 2.92
CA LYS A 89 -1.59 -0.26 4.12
C LYS A 89 -0.16 -0.71 3.77
N MET A 90 -0.02 -1.57 2.77
CA MET A 90 1.29 -1.96 2.24
C MET A 90 2.00 -0.77 1.57
N LYS A 91 1.27 0.07 0.81
CA LYS A 91 1.81 1.32 0.25
C LYS A 91 2.33 2.24 1.35
N GLU A 92 1.52 2.53 2.35
CA GLU A 92 1.89 3.39 3.49
C GLU A 92 3.13 2.85 4.22
N ALA A 93 3.18 1.54 4.48
CA ALA A 93 4.31 0.90 5.14
C ALA A 93 5.61 1.00 4.31
N LEU A 94 5.54 0.83 2.98
CA LEU A 94 6.70 0.98 2.09
C LEU A 94 7.15 2.43 1.96
N GLU A 95 6.23 3.38 1.84
CA GLU A 95 6.54 4.82 1.80
C GLU A 95 7.23 5.28 3.09
N ALA A 96 6.75 4.79 4.25
CA ALA A 96 7.34 5.10 5.55
C ALA A 96 8.82 4.66 5.67
N THR A 97 9.28 3.69 4.88
CA THR A 97 10.69 3.29 4.86
C THR A 97 11.61 4.33 4.23
N GLY A 98 11.09 5.18 3.34
CA GLY A 98 11.87 6.14 2.55
C GLY A 98 12.91 5.49 1.61
N LYS A 99 12.74 4.20 1.26
CA LYS A 99 13.69 3.43 0.42
C LYS A 99 13.27 3.27 -1.03
N PHE A 100 12.02 3.59 -1.34
CA PHE A 100 11.46 3.46 -2.68
C PHE A 100 11.16 4.84 -3.27
N GLY A 101 10.95 4.88 -4.59
CA GLY A 101 10.49 6.06 -5.29
C GLY A 101 9.00 6.24 -5.06
N ALA A 102 8.26 6.41 -6.14
CA ALA A 102 6.81 6.40 -6.04
C ALA A 102 6.29 4.99 -5.74
N VAL A 103 5.41 4.86 -4.75
CA VAL A 103 4.69 3.63 -4.43
C VAL A 103 3.22 3.85 -4.79
N ARG A 104 2.61 3.00 -5.60
CA ARG A 104 1.26 3.22 -6.13
C ARG A 104 0.40 1.99 -5.98
N VAL A 105 -0.83 2.17 -5.49
CA VAL A 105 -1.86 1.14 -5.58
C VAL A 105 -2.48 1.18 -6.98
N THR A 106 -2.67 0.03 -7.60
CA THR A 106 -3.24 -0.07 -8.94
C THR A 106 -4.38 -1.08 -9.00
N PRO A 107 -5.32 -0.95 -9.97
CA PRO A 107 -6.44 -1.89 -10.09
C PRO A 107 -6.01 -3.33 -10.34
N ASP A 108 -4.88 -3.51 -11.03
CA ASP A 108 -4.28 -4.79 -11.36
C ASP A 108 -2.75 -4.65 -11.60
N GLY A 109 -2.10 -5.76 -11.96
CA GLY A 109 -0.66 -5.83 -12.25
C GLY A 109 -0.23 -5.37 -13.63
N THR A 110 -1.09 -4.75 -14.44
CA THR A 110 -0.74 -4.33 -15.80
C THR A 110 -0.09 -2.95 -15.87
N ALA A 111 -0.18 -2.17 -14.80
CA ALA A 111 0.55 -0.91 -14.67
C ALA A 111 2.07 -1.15 -14.72
N THR A 112 2.81 -0.22 -15.32
CA THR A 112 4.27 -0.35 -15.42
C THR A 112 4.96 0.32 -14.24
N GLY A 113 5.79 -0.44 -13.53
CA GLY A 113 6.75 0.07 -12.57
C GLY A 113 7.98 -0.82 -12.54
N ASP A 114 8.89 -0.57 -11.61
CA ASP A 114 10.15 -1.30 -11.53
C ASP A 114 10.02 -2.57 -10.66
N LEU A 115 9.14 -2.52 -9.66
CA LEU A 115 8.87 -3.61 -8.72
C LEU A 115 7.36 -3.78 -8.49
N TYR A 116 6.91 -5.01 -8.35
CA TYR A 116 5.52 -5.40 -8.13
C TYR A 116 5.40 -6.12 -6.80
N ILE A 117 4.46 -5.67 -5.96
CA ILE A 117 4.13 -6.29 -4.67
C ILE A 117 2.75 -6.91 -4.80
N LEU A 118 2.71 -8.22 -5.02
CA LEU A 118 1.47 -8.99 -5.15
C LEU A 118 1.14 -9.56 -3.77
N GLY A 119 -0.05 -9.26 -3.27
CA GLY A 119 -0.51 -9.78 -1.99
C GLY A 119 -1.71 -10.69 -2.13
N ARG A 120 -1.79 -11.72 -1.29
CA ARG A 120 -2.97 -12.57 -1.12
C ARG A 120 -3.32 -12.69 0.36
N ILE A 121 -4.55 -12.41 0.72
CA ILE A 121 -5.00 -12.53 2.12
C ILE A 121 -5.29 -14.00 2.44
N GLU A 122 -4.53 -14.57 3.37
CA GLU A 122 -4.69 -15.95 3.83
C GLU A 122 -5.68 -16.01 5.00
N ALA A 123 -5.58 -15.08 5.96
CA ALA A 123 -6.45 -15.03 7.13
C ALA A 123 -6.71 -13.60 7.61
N SER A 124 -7.91 -13.35 8.13
CA SER A 124 -8.29 -12.11 8.81
C SER A 124 -9.54 -12.38 9.65
N ASN A 125 -9.42 -12.34 10.98
CA ASN A 125 -10.52 -12.70 11.90
C ASN A 125 -10.60 -11.84 13.17
N GLY A 126 -9.99 -10.65 13.16
CA GLY A 126 -9.86 -9.75 14.32
C GLY A 126 -8.73 -10.12 15.29
N GLN A 127 -8.47 -11.41 15.53
CA GLN A 127 -7.36 -11.86 16.39
C GLN A 127 -6.09 -12.17 15.61
N GLU A 128 -6.20 -12.91 14.51
CA GLU A 128 -5.10 -13.37 13.67
C GLU A 128 -5.28 -12.80 12.26
N VAL A 129 -4.20 -12.31 11.68
CA VAL A 129 -4.14 -11.84 10.29
C VAL A 129 -2.91 -12.45 9.62
N ALA A 130 -3.11 -12.93 8.40
CA ALA A 130 -2.07 -13.55 7.59
C ALA A 130 -2.22 -13.17 6.12
N MET A 131 -1.10 -12.93 5.46
CA MET A 131 -1.04 -12.62 4.04
C MET A 131 0.24 -13.16 3.42
N GLU A 132 0.12 -13.71 2.22
CA GLU A 132 1.23 -14.02 1.35
C GLU A 132 1.63 -12.78 0.56
N ILE A 133 2.94 -12.49 0.49
CA ILE A 133 3.50 -11.44 -0.34
C ILE A 133 4.51 -12.05 -1.30
N GLU A 134 4.28 -11.78 -2.59
CA GLU A 134 5.22 -12.03 -3.67
C GLU A 134 5.78 -10.69 -4.18
N VAL A 135 7.10 -10.61 -4.30
CA VAL A 135 7.81 -9.46 -4.86
C VAL A 135 8.45 -9.88 -6.18
N VAL A 136 8.07 -9.21 -7.26
CA VAL A 136 8.57 -9.51 -8.62
C VAL A 136 9.08 -8.22 -9.25
N ASP A 137 10.28 -8.24 -9.82
CA ASP A 137 10.77 -7.09 -10.57
C ASP A 137 10.22 -7.05 -12.00
N ILE A 138 10.38 -5.90 -12.65
CA ILE A 138 9.99 -5.69 -14.05
C ILE A 138 10.75 -6.56 -15.05
N SER A 139 11.83 -7.24 -14.66
CA SER A 139 12.45 -8.25 -15.52
C SER A 139 11.67 -9.58 -15.52
N GLY A 140 10.78 -9.79 -14.54
CA GLY A 140 10.08 -11.05 -14.31
C GLY A 140 10.81 -11.96 -13.32
N LYS A 141 11.82 -11.46 -12.61
CA LYS A 141 12.50 -12.21 -11.55
C LYS A 141 11.79 -11.98 -10.23
N ARG A 142 11.44 -13.07 -9.55
CA ARG A 142 10.90 -13.07 -8.19
C ARG A 142 12.04 -12.85 -7.19
N TRP A 143 11.85 -11.89 -6.28
CA TRP A 143 12.78 -11.58 -5.18
C TRP A 143 12.34 -12.29 -3.91
N LEU A 144 11.03 -12.29 -3.63
CA LEU A 144 10.45 -12.80 -2.40
C LEU A 144 9.12 -13.50 -2.69
N GLU A 145 8.84 -14.56 -1.95
CA GLU A 145 7.50 -15.14 -1.78
C GLU A 145 7.44 -15.65 -0.35
N LYS A 146 6.61 -15.03 0.48
CA LYS A 146 6.60 -15.28 1.92
C LYS A 146 5.26 -14.93 2.55
N SER A 147 4.77 -15.82 3.40
CA SER A 147 3.64 -15.55 4.29
C SER A 147 4.09 -14.76 5.52
N PHE A 148 3.33 -13.72 5.83
CA PHE A 148 3.47 -12.89 7.01
C PHE A 148 2.24 -13.08 7.89
N GLU A 149 2.46 -13.21 9.19
CA GLU A 149 1.41 -13.40 10.19
C GLU A 149 1.59 -12.42 11.34
N HIS A 150 0.46 -12.00 11.91
CA HIS A 150 0.38 -11.21 13.13
C HIS A 150 -0.81 -11.66 13.99
N GLU A 151 -0.59 -11.73 15.31
CA GLU A 151 -1.64 -11.98 16.31
C GLU A 151 -1.82 -10.71 17.17
N VAL A 152 -3.06 -10.22 17.18
CA VAL A 152 -3.47 -9.04 17.94
C VAL A 152 -3.61 -9.40 19.41
N SER A 153 -2.91 -8.63 20.25
CA SER A 153 -3.00 -8.79 21.70
C SER A 153 -4.42 -8.51 22.23
N PRO A 154 -4.94 -9.30 23.18
CA PRO A 154 -6.21 -9.02 23.85
C PRO A 154 -6.33 -7.64 24.49
N GLU A 155 -5.18 -7.05 24.85
CA GLU A 155 -5.13 -5.74 25.50
C GLU A 155 -5.04 -4.58 24.49
N PHE A 156 -4.88 -4.85 23.19
CA PHE A 156 -4.68 -3.83 22.16
C PHE A 156 -5.78 -2.77 22.20
N HIS A 157 -7.05 -3.21 22.16
CA HIS A 157 -8.22 -2.32 22.14
C HIS A 157 -8.52 -1.67 23.50
N ARG A 158 -7.95 -2.20 24.60
CA ARG A 158 -8.11 -1.63 25.95
C ARG A 158 -7.09 -0.54 26.26
N ASP A 159 -5.94 -0.56 25.59
CA ASP A 159 -4.92 0.47 25.75
C ASP A 159 -5.38 1.76 25.04
N GLN A 160 -5.60 2.81 25.85
CA GLN A 160 -5.97 4.14 25.33
C GLN A 160 -4.95 4.71 24.36
N ARG A 161 -3.68 4.27 24.41
CA ARG A 161 -2.63 4.70 23.49
C ARG A 161 -2.83 4.18 22.07
N ASN A 162 -3.55 3.08 21.92
CA ASN A 162 -3.83 2.44 20.62
C ASN A 162 -5.15 2.94 20.02
N LYS A 163 -5.83 3.90 20.66
CA LYS A 163 -7.13 4.39 20.19
C LYS A 163 -7.01 4.96 18.77
N GLY A 164 -7.72 4.34 17.83
CA GLY A 164 -7.73 4.74 16.42
C GLY A 164 -6.56 4.20 15.59
N MET A 165 -5.65 3.43 16.19
CA MET A 165 -4.61 2.68 15.45
C MET A 165 -5.21 1.38 14.90
N ASP A 166 -4.66 0.90 13.78
CA ASP A 166 -5.07 -0.39 13.23
C ASP A 166 -4.24 -1.50 13.88
N PRO A 167 -4.87 -2.51 14.51
CA PRO A 167 -4.15 -3.63 15.12
C PRO A 167 -3.35 -4.46 14.11
N TYR A 168 -3.62 -4.33 12.81
CA TYR A 168 -2.90 -5.05 11.76
C TYR A 168 -1.70 -4.30 11.18
N ASP A 169 -1.49 -3.02 11.54
CA ASP A 169 -0.32 -2.24 11.07
C ASP A 169 1.03 -2.99 11.22
N PRO A 170 1.32 -3.73 12.32
CA PRO A 170 2.56 -4.48 12.47
C PRO A 170 2.81 -5.56 11.40
N LEU A 171 1.76 -6.09 10.76
CA LEU A 171 1.88 -7.06 9.67
C LEU A 171 2.57 -6.41 8.45
N PHE A 172 2.11 -5.23 8.06
CA PHE A 172 2.61 -4.48 6.90
C PHE A 172 4.01 -3.92 7.16
N GLU A 173 4.29 -3.45 8.38
CA GLU A 173 5.62 -3.02 8.78
C GLU A 173 6.64 -4.15 8.66
N LYS A 174 6.29 -5.36 9.12
CA LYS A 174 7.13 -6.55 9.02
C LYS A 174 7.38 -6.95 7.58
N ALA A 175 6.36 -6.87 6.71
CA ALA A 175 6.51 -7.12 5.28
C ALA A 175 7.42 -6.07 4.63
N ALA A 176 7.21 -4.78 4.91
CA ALA A 176 8.00 -3.68 4.34
C ALA A 176 9.48 -3.78 4.73
N VAL A 177 9.80 -4.10 5.99
CA VAL A 177 11.18 -4.36 6.43
C VAL A 177 11.80 -5.48 5.61
N LYS A 178 11.08 -6.58 5.39
CA LYS A 178 11.60 -7.70 4.61
C LYS A 178 11.83 -7.34 3.15
N ILE A 179 10.94 -6.56 2.53
CA ILE A 179 11.10 -6.08 1.15
C ILE A 179 12.32 -5.15 1.03
N VAL A 180 12.58 -4.30 2.05
CA VAL A 180 13.78 -3.46 2.10
C VAL A 180 15.06 -4.29 2.25
N GLU A 181 15.03 -5.39 3.00
CA GLU A 181 16.17 -6.33 3.04
C GLU A 181 16.49 -6.86 1.64
N GLU A 182 15.49 -7.35 0.90
CA GLU A 182 15.69 -7.83 -0.47
C GLU A 182 16.22 -6.72 -1.40
N LEU A 183 15.70 -5.49 -1.29
CA LEU A 183 16.21 -4.34 -2.05
C LEU A 183 17.71 -4.11 -1.82
N ASN A 184 18.19 -4.26 -0.58
CA ASN A 184 19.59 -4.01 -0.23
C ASN A 184 20.56 -5.10 -0.73
N ASP A 185 20.03 -6.27 -1.12
CA ASP A 185 20.83 -7.37 -1.68
C ASP A 185 21.15 -7.15 -3.18
N HIS A 186 20.58 -6.12 -3.80
CA HIS A 186 20.82 -5.75 -5.19
C HIS A 186 21.86 -4.63 -5.34
N SER A 187 22.72 -4.77 -6.35
CA SER A 187 23.72 -3.77 -6.70
C SER A 187 23.09 -2.55 -7.40
N LEU A 188 23.73 -1.38 -7.27
CA LEU A 188 23.31 -0.16 -7.97
C LEU A 188 23.09 -0.38 -9.48
N LYS A 189 23.95 -1.17 -10.11
CA LYS A 189 23.88 -1.45 -11.53
C LYS A 189 22.63 -2.27 -11.89
N GLU A 190 22.26 -3.24 -11.07
CA GLU A 190 21.03 -4.02 -11.26
C GLU A 190 19.80 -3.12 -11.13
N LEU A 191 19.78 -2.22 -10.14
CA LEU A 191 18.68 -1.28 -9.95
C LEU A 191 18.54 -0.30 -11.14
N GLU A 192 19.65 0.23 -11.67
CA GLU A 192 19.65 1.07 -12.87
C GLU A 192 19.16 0.31 -14.12
N ASP A 193 19.53 -0.95 -14.26
CA ASP A 193 19.11 -1.76 -15.40
C ASP A 193 17.64 -2.15 -15.32
N LEU A 194 17.08 -2.34 -14.11
CA LEU A 194 15.64 -2.54 -13.92
C LEU A 194 14.83 -1.33 -14.36
N GLN A 195 15.22 -0.12 -13.97
CA GLN A 195 14.54 1.11 -14.43
C GLN A 195 14.55 1.23 -15.96
N TYR A 196 15.67 0.84 -16.57
CA TYR A 196 15.80 0.86 -18.02
C TYR A 196 14.93 -0.21 -18.69
N ILE A 197 14.87 -1.43 -18.13
CA ILE A 197 13.97 -2.49 -18.58
C ILE A 197 12.51 -2.02 -18.45
N ALA A 198 12.15 -1.30 -17.39
CA ALA A 198 10.81 -0.74 -17.24
C ALA A 198 10.45 0.24 -18.37
N ASP A 199 11.36 1.14 -18.75
CA ASP A 199 11.15 2.05 -19.88
C ASP A 199 10.93 1.28 -21.20
N LEU A 200 11.76 0.26 -21.45
CA LEU A 200 11.69 -0.54 -22.66
C LEU A 200 10.41 -1.38 -22.71
N ARG A 201 10.06 -2.07 -21.61
CA ARG A 201 8.81 -2.85 -21.49
C ARG A 201 7.56 -1.97 -21.53
N PHE A 202 7.64 -0.74 -21.04
CA PHE A 202 6.56 0.22 -21.26
C PHE A 202 6.42 0.50 -22.77
N GLY A 203 7.54 0.76 -23.46
CA GLY A 203 7.63 0.98 -24.90
C GLY A 203 7.11 -0.17 -25.76
N THR A 204 7.29 -1.43 -25.35
CA THR A 204 6.80 -2.60 -26.11
C THR A 204 5.27 -2.63 -26.22
N ASN A 205 4.54 -1.95 -25.32
CA ASN A 205 3.08 -1.81 -25.42
C ASN A 205 2.64 -0.91 -26.60
N PHE A 206 3.59 -0.19 -27.20
CA PHE A 206 3.37 0.78 -28.27
C PHE A 206 4.07 0.37 -29.57
N SER A 207 5.30 -0.15 -29.47
CA SER A 207 6.04 -0.69 -30.61
C SER A 207 6.95 -1.81 -30.16
N GLU A 208 6.44 -3.03 -30.18
CA GLU A 208 7.19 -4.23 -29.79
C GLU A 208 8.51 -4.37 -30.58
N GLU A 209 8.45 -4.27 -31.92
CA GLU A 209 9.63 -4.38 -32.80
C GLU A 209 10.74 -3.39 -32.43
N THR A 210 10.39 -2.13 -32.13
CA THR A 210 11.36 -1.07 -31.82
C THR A 210 12.08 -1.32 -30.51
N PHE A 211 11.39 -1.82 -29.48
CA PHE A 211 11.96 -1.91 -28.14
C PHE A 211 12.48 -3.31 -27.79
N MET A 212 11.94 -4.37 -28.39
CA MET A 212 12.42 -5.74 -28.17
C MET A 212 13.85 -5.97 -28.67
N GLN A 213 14.35 -5.21 -29.64
CA GLN A 213 15.75 -5.33 -30.08
C GLN A 213 16.79 -5.05 -28.98
N TYR A 214 16.39 -4.35 -27.92
CA TYR A 214 17.26 -3.97 -26.80
C TYR A 214 17.20 -4.96 -25.64
N MET A 215 16.27 -5.93 -25.70
CA MET A 215 16.03 -6.91 -24.66
C MET A 215 16.08 -8.33 -25.21
N GLU A 216 16.44 -9.26 -24.35
CA GLU A 216 16.41 -10.69 -24.59
C GLU A 216 15.45 -11.32 -23.59
N THR A 217 14.61 -12.25 -24.03
CA THR A 217 13.78 -13.04 -23.12
C THR A 217 14.37 -14.45 -22.97
N LYS A 218 14.72 -14.84 -21.74
CA LYS A 218 15.12 -16.21 -21.39
C LYS A 218 14.29 -16.71 -20.23
N ARG A 219 13.61 -17.86 -20.40
CA ARG A 219 12.79 -18.49 -19.36
C ARG A 219 11.81 -17.52 -18.69
N ASN A 220 11.15 -16.68 -19.49
CA ASN A 220 10.21 -15.66 -19.04
C ASN A 220 10.81 -14.49 -18.25
N THR A 221 12.14 -14.31 -18.29
CA THR A 221 12.85 -13.17 -17.71
C THR A 221 13.47 -12.31 -18.81
N PHE A 222 13.34 -10.99 -18.71
CA PHE A 222 13.91 -10.01 -19.62
C PHE A 222 15.32 -9.61 -19.18
N PHE A 223 16.27 -9.67 -20.10
CA PHE A 223 17.65 -9.25 -19.90
C PHE A 223 17.97 -8.10 -20.85
N LEU A 224 18.60 -7.06 -20.32
CA LEU A 224 19.05 -5.95 -21.14
C LEU A 224 20.27 -6.38 -21.98
N VAL A 225 20.19 -6.22 -23.31
CA VAL A 225 21.29 -6.56 -24.23
C VAL A 225 22.04 -5.29 -24.64
N SER A 226 21.33 -4.20 -24.84
CA SER A 226 21.90 -2.89 -25.16
C SER A 226 20.95 -1.76 -24.76
N LYS A 227 21.45 -0.52 -24.76
CA LYS A 227 20.66 0.68 -24.47
C LYS A 227 20.51 1.51 -25.75
N PRO A 228 19.30 1.92 -26.17
CA PRO A 228 19.14 3.00 -27.14
C PRO A 228 19.91 4.24 -26.70
N SER A 229 20.21 5.10 -27.67
CA SER A 229 20.82 6.41 -27.41
C SER A 229 19.97 7.21 -26.42
N ASP A 230 20.60 7.97 -25.53
CA ASP A 230 19.88 8.87 -24.61
C ASP A 230 19.02 9.91 -25.36
N ASN A 231 19.38 10.21 -26.62
CA ASN A 231 18.66 11.11 -27.52
C ASN A 231 17.79 10.36 -28.55
N ASP A 232 17.49 9.08 -28.32
CA ASP A 232 16.61 8.33 -29.21
C ASP A 232 15.19 8.94 -29.19
N PRO A 233 14.65 9.37 -30.36
CA PRO A 233 13.34 10.02 -30.41
C PRO A 233 12.19 9.13 -29.96
N MET A 234 12.27 7.82 -30.21
CA MET A 234 11.22 6.87 -29.81
C MET A 234 11.25 6.65 -28.30
N LEU A 235 12.44 6.50 -27.71
CA LEU A 235 12.60 6.40 -26.26
C LEU A 235 12.09 7.68 -25.56
N ALA A 236 12.46 8.86 -26.07
CA ALA A 236 12.01 10.13 -25.50
C ALA A 236 10.47 10.26 -25.52
N ARG A 237 9.84 9.84 -26.63
CA ARG A 237 8.38 9.84 -26.78
C ARG A 237 7.70 8.88 -25.80
N VAL A 238 8.19 7.65 -25.70
CA VAL A 238 7.69 6.64 -24.76
C VAL A 238 7.79 7.13 -23.32
N LYS A 239 8.91 7.76 -22.93
CA LYS A 239 9.07 8.36 -21.60
C LYS A 239 8.03 9.46 -21.34
N ALA A 240 7.76 10.33 -22.33
CA ALA A 240 6.76 11.38 -22.19
C ALA A 240 5.33 10.81 -22.03
N ILE A 241 5.02 9.68 -22.67
CA ILE A 241 3.77 8.95 -22.48
C ILE A 241 3.73 8.29 -21.10
N ARG A 242 4.85 7.69 -20.64
CA ARG A 242 4.97 7.06 -19.31
C ARG A 242 4.66 8.05 -18.18
N VAL A 243 5.17 9.28 -18.27
CA VAL A 243 4.87 10.34 -17.29
C VAL A 243 3.36 10.60 -17.19
N ARG A 244 2.62 10.59 -18.31
CA ARG A 244 1.17 10.81 -18.31
C ARG A 244 0.41 9.60 -17.76
N ASP A 245 0.88 8.40 -18.08
CA ASP A 245 0.36 7.16 -17.51
C ASP A 245 0.50 7.16 -15.97
N GLN A 246 1.67 7.58 -15.48
CA GLN A 246 1.92 7.75 -14.05
C GLN A 246 1.01 8.81 -13.42
N LEU A 247 0.79 9.96 -14.06
CA LEU A 247 -0.14 10.98 -13.56
C LEU A 247 -1.58 10.49 -13.49
N PHE A 248 -2.00 9.65 -14.45
CA PHE A 248 -3.31 9.01 -14.39
C PHE A 248 -3.40 8.06 -13.18
N ILE A 249 -2.41 7.20 -12.97
CA ILE A 249 -2.37 6.30 -11.80
C ILE A 249 -2.30 7.09 -10.49
N ASP A 250 -1.55 8.18 -10.45
CA ASP A 250 -1.45 9.09 -9.30
C ASP A 250 -2.82 9.67 -8.94
N SER A 251 -3.65 9.99 -9.95
CA SER A 251 -5.01 10.47 -9.72
C SER A 251 -5.94 9.42 -9.08
N LEU A 252 -5.60 8.12 -9.15
CA LEU A 252 -6.37 7.05 -8.51
C LEU A 252 -6.01 6.88 -7.03
N GLN A 253 -4.86 7.39 -6.57
CA GLN A 253 -4.38 7.13 -5.21
C GLN A 253 -5.33 7.72 -4.15
N ASP A 254 -5.87 8.90 -4.41
CA ASP A 254 -6.84 9.56 -3.53
C ASP A 254 -8.14 8.76 -3.41
N ASN A 255 -8.54 8.04 -4.46
CA ASN A 255 -9.71 7.16 -4.42
C ASN A 255 -9.47 5.98 -3.48
N TYR A 256 -8.31 5.31 -3.57
CA TYR A 256 -7.95 4.22 -2.65
C TYR A 256 -7.85 4.70 -1.19
N ALA A 257 -7.24 5.86 -0.97
CA ALA A 257 -7.17 6.48 0.36
C ALA A 257 -8.56 6.81 0.91
N SER A 258 -9.43 7.36 0.08
CA SER A 258 -10.82 7.69 0.45
C SER A 258 -11.64 6.45 0.76
N PHE A 259 -11.53 5.39 -0.05
CA PHE A 259 -12.20 4.11 0.20
C PHE A 259 -11.79 3.51 1.55
N SER A 260 -10.48 3.44 1.82
CA SER A 260 -9.97 2.95 3.10
C SER A 260 -10.40 3.83 4.29
N GLY A 261 -10.44 5.16 4.09
CA GLY A 261 -10.92 6.12 5.08
C GLY A 261 -12.40 5.94 5.43
N GLN A 262 -13.26 5.73 4.44
CA GLN A 262 -14.70 5.47 4.63
C GLN A 262 -14.95 4.15 5.38
N MET A 263 -14.11 3.13 5.11
CA MET A 263 -14.17 1.83 5.77
C MET A 263 -13.69 1.86 7.22
N ASN A 264 -12.80 2.80 7.58
CA ASN A 264 -11.93 2.71 8.76
C ASN A 264 -12.68 2.51 10.08
N GLU A 265 -13.69 3.32 10.37
CA GLU A 265 -14.42 3.25 11.64
C GLU A 265 -15.13 1.90 11.81
N SER A 266 -15.89 1.48 10.80
CA SER A 266 -16.59 0.20 10.78
C SER A 266 -15.62 -0.98 10.84
N TYR A 267 -14.46 -0.86 10.21
CA TYR A 267 -13.45 -1.91 10.19
C TYR A 267 -12.75 -2.10 11.54
N LEU A 268 -12.33 -1.01 12.19
CA LEU A 268 -11.72 -1.07 13.52
C LEU A 268 -12.70 -1.67 14.54
N MET A 269 -13.98 -1.31 14.44
CA MET A 269 -15.02 -1.90 15.29
C MET A 269 -15.21 -3.40 15.00
N TRP A 270 -15.19 -3.80 13.72
CA TRP A 270 -15.24 -5.21 13.33
C TRP A 270 -14.06 -6.01 13.88
N GLN A 271 -12.83 -5.50 13.77
CA GLN A 271 -11.63 -6.14 14.30
C GLN A 271 -11.75 -6.35 15.82
N GLU A 272 -12.18 -5.33 16.56
CA GLU A 272 -12.35 -5.40 18.02
C GLU A 272 -13.39 -6.44 18.43
N GLN A 273 -14.58 -6.41 17.83
CA GLN A 273 -15.64 -7.36 18.16
C GLN A 273 -15.26 -8.79 17.79
N SER A 274 -14.64 -8.96 16.62
CA SER A 274 -14.22 -10.27 16.12
C SER A 274 -13.08 -10.87 16.96
N LEU A 275 -12.19 -10.03 17.51
CA LEU A 275 -11.18 -10.47 18.47
C LEU A 275 -11.83 -11.04 19.74
N PHE A 276 -12.79 -10.33 20.35
CA PHE A 276 -13.45 -10.81 21.56
C PHE A 276 -14.17 -12.14 21.34
N GLU A 277 -14.80 -12.30 20.19
CA GLU A 277 -15.50 -13.53 19.84
C GLU A 277 -14.58 -14.69 19.54
N THR A 278 -13.50 -14.46 18.78
CA THR A 278 -12.50 -15.48 18.50
C THR A 278 -11.85 -15.97 19.80
N GLN A 279 -11.57 -15.08 20.74
CA GLN A 279 -11.08 -15.45 22.08
C GLN A 279 -12.09 -16.23 22.89
N ALA A 280 -13.35 -15.79 22.93
CA ALA A 280 -14.42 -16.47 23.63
C ALA A 280 -14.65 -17.88 23.05
N ALA A 281 -14.64 -18.02 21.72
CA ALA A 281 -14.77 -19.29 21.02
C ALA A 281 -13.61 -20.23 21.37
N ARG A 282 -12.37 -19.71 21.36
CA ARG A 282 -11.16 -20.45 21.74
C ARG A 282 -11.17 -20.87 23.21
N ALA A 283 -11.69 -20.03 24.10
CA ALA A 283 -11.85 -20.35 25.53
C ALA A 283 -12.94 -21.42 25.76
N ALA A 284 -14.08 -21.30 25.08
CA ALA A 284 -15.15 -22.31 25.11
C ALA A 284 -14.67 -23.67 24.60
N LYS A 285 -13.92 -23.69 23.48
CA LYS A 285 -13.30 -24.90 22.92
C LYS A 285 -12.28 -25.51 23.89
N ARG A 286 -11.43 -24.71 24.53
CA ARG A 286 -10.49 -25.20 25.56
C ARG A 286 -11.21 -25.79 26.77
N LYS A 287 -12.30 -25.15 27.22
CA LYS A 287 -13.12 -25.62 28.34
C LYS A 287 -13.84 -26.91 28.01
N SER A 288 -14.41 -27.05 26.81
CA SER A 288 -15.06 -28.27 26.36
C SER A 288 -14.06 -29.41 26.14
N MET A 289 -12.83 -29.12 25.68
CA MET A 289 -11.74 -30.09 25.62
C MET A 289 -11.26 -30.53 27.02
N GLY A 290 -11.17 -29.60 27.98
CA GLY A 290 -10.85 -29.93 29.38
C GLY A 290 -11.97 -30.69 30.10
N GLN A 291 -13.22 -30.47 29.69
CA GLN A 291 -14.40 -31.22 30.16
C GLN A 291 -14.66 -32.49 29.34
N ALA A 292 -13.87 -32.78 28.30
CA ALA A 292 -14.02 -33.97 27.45
C ALA A 292 -13.59 -35.29 28.13
N LEU A 293 -13.21 -35.28 29.41
CA LEU A 293 -13.19 -36.50 30.23
C LEU A 293 -14.60 -36.92 30.72
N GLY A 294 -15.63 -36.09 30.51
CA GLY A 294 -17.02 -36.38 30.84
C GLY A 294 -17.95 -35.57 29.93
N GLY A 295 -18.40 -36.20 28.84
CA GLY A 295 -19.03 -35.57 27.68
C GLY A 295 -20.05 -34.46 27.94
N VAL A 296 -19.94 -33.39 27.15
CA VAL A 296 -20.99 -32.66 26.42
C VAL A 296 -20.33 -31.43 25.77
N ILE A 297 -20.46 -31.28 24.45
CA ILE A 297 -19.96 -30.11 23.68
C ILE A 297 -21.08 -29.06 23.64
N LEU A 298 -20.89 -27.90 24.28
CA LEU A 298 -21.74 -26.73 24.12
C LEU A 298 -20.96 -25.65 23.36
N ILE A 299 -21.14 -25.59 22.03
CA ILE A 299 -20.74 -24.43 21.23
C ILE A 299 -21.98 -23.57 21.04
N GLY A 300 -22.05 -22.47 21.76
CA GLY A 300 -23.10 -21.47 21.67
C GLY A 300 -22.74 -20.29 22.56
N LEU A 301 -22.02 -19.31 21.99
CA LEU A 301 -21.77 -18.06 22.69
C LEU A 301 -22.97 -17.14 22.50
N ALA A 302 -23.76 -17.00 23.56
CA ALA A 302 -24.73 -15.93 23.71
C ALA A 302 -24.06 -14.78 24.49
N VAL A 303 -23.95 -13.63 23.85
CA VAL A 303 -23.51 -12.33 24.39
C VAL A 303 -24.48 -11.34 23.71
N LEU A 304 -25.40 -10.57 24.32
CA LEU A 304 -25.76 -10.15 25.69
C LEU A 304 -27.29 -9.87 25.73
N ALA A 305 -27.94 -9.97 26.91
CA ALA A 305 -29.02 -9.05 27.33
C ALA A 305 -29.39 -9.24 28.81
N GLY A 306 -29.31 -8.14 29.58
CA GLY A 306 -30.24 -7.87 30.69
C GLY A 306 -30.01 -8.58 32.03
N VAL A 307 -29.52 -7.80 33.01
CA VAL A 307 -29.83 -8.05 34.43
C VAL A 307 -31.32 -7.80 34.69
N SER A 308 -32.09 -8.83 35.06
CA SER A 308 -33.16 -8.74 36.09
C SER A 308 -33.82 -10.08 36.37
N GLY A 309 -33.97 -10.42 37.66
CA GLY A 309 -35.16 -11.13 38.18
C GLY A 309 -35.20 -12.66 38.07
N SER A 310 -34.97 -13.31 39.21
CA SER A 310 -35.38 -14.68 39.53
C SER A 310 -36.84 -15.04 39.14
N ASN A 311 -37.07 -16.16 38.44
CA ASN A 311 -37.77 -17.36 38.97
C ASN A 311 -38.12 -18.44 37.91
N SER A 312 -37.78 -19.69 38.27
CA SER A 312 -38.44 -21.00 38.05
C SER A 312 -38.76 -21.58 36.65
N ASN A 313 -38.23 -22.80 36.47
CA ASN A 313 -38.77 -23.99 35.78
C ASN A 313 -39.15 -23.94 34.28
N SER A 314 -38.30 -24.55 33.44
CA SER A 314 -38.63 -25.83 32.77
C SER A 314 -37.46 -26.34 31.93
N THR A 315 -37.01 -27.54 32.27
CA THR A 315 -36.06 -28.38 31.53
C THR A 315 -36.63 -28.83 30.18
N GLY A 316 -35.82 -28.78 29.12
CA GLY A 316 -35.98 -29.64 27.95
C GLY A 316 -36.29 -28.94 26.63
N ALA A 317 -35.26 -28.45 25.94
CA ALA A 317 -35.29 -28.31 24.49
C ALA A 317 -33.94 -28.81 23.93
N SER A 318 -34.05 -29.90 23.19
CA SER A 318 -33.00 -30.75 22.64
C SER A 318 -32.12 -30.04 21.61
N ALA A 319 -30.83 -29.90 21.94
CA ALA A 319 -29.74 -29.70 20.99
C ALA A 319 -29.39 -31.05 20.34
N ALA A 320 -30.02 -31.38 19.22
CA ALA A 320 -29.70 -32.56 18.42
C ALA A 320 -29.78 -32.19 16.94
N GLY A 321 -28.62 -32.09 16.28
CA GLY A 321 -28.55 -31.89 14.83
C GLY A 321 -27.30 -31.18 14.34
N ALA A 322 -26.11 -31.70 14.61
CA ALA A 322 -24.89 -31.42 13.83
C ALA A 322 -23.74 -32.31 14.31
N THR A 323 -23.77 -33.59 13.94
CA THR A 323 -22.64 -34.52 14.09
C THR A 323 -22.24 -34.99 12.69
N GLY A 324 -21.10 -34.51 12.21
CA GLY A 324 -20.48 -34.92 10.95
C GLY A 324 -19.01 -34.52 10.91
N ALA A 325 -18.14 -35.50 11.16
CA ALA A 325 -16.72 -35.65 10.83
C ALA A 325 -15.76 -34.44 10.92
N ILE A 326 -14.85 -34.49 11.91
CA ILE A 326 -13.60 -33.72 12.01
C ILE A 326 -12.44 -34.67 11.72
N LEU A 327 -11.75 -34.49 10.59
CA LEU A 327 -10.39 -34.97 10.37
C LEU A 327 -9.68 -34.02 9.39
N GLY A 328 -8.76 -33.18 9.91
CA GLY A 328 -7.94 -32.24 9.13
C GLY A 328 -7.87 -30.87 9.80
N GLY A 329 -6.68 -30.28 9.91
CA GLY A 329 -6.42 -29.06 10.69
C GLY A 329 -7.16 -27.82 10.21
N LEU A 330 -7.27 -26.82 11.11
CA LEU A 330 -7.73 -25.45 10.87
C LEU A 330 -9.14 -25.33 10.26
N ALA A 331 -10.19 -25.58 11.07
CA ALA A 331 -11.53 -25.12 10.72
C ALA A 331 -12.28 -24.73 12.00
N GLY A 332 -12.44 -23.42 12.21
CA GLY A 332 -13.07 -22.80 13.36
C GLY A 332 -14.55 -22.49 13.11
N ALA A 333 -15.29 -23.47 12.58
CA ALA A 333 -16.73 -23.49 12.33
C ALA A 333 -17.57 -22.23 12.72
N SER A 334 -17.91 -21.43 11.71
CA SER A 334 -19.17 -20.65 11.56
C SER A 334 -19.46 -19.43 12.46
N LEU A 335 -18.52 -18.94 13.27
CA LEU A 335 -18.80 -17.87 14.24
C LEU A 335 -18.64 -16.44 13.68
N LEU A 336 -17.71 -16.21 12.74
CA LEU A 336 -17.34 -14.88 12.28
C LEU A 336 -18.47 -14.12 11.56
N SER A 337 -19.28 -14.81 10.75
CA SER A 337 -20.40 -14.17 10.04
C SER A 337 -21.59 -13.84 10.95
N LYS A 338 -21.63 -14.34 12.20
CA LYS A 338 -22.71 -14.10 13.16
C LYS A 338 -22.37 -13.06 14.22
N SER A 339 -21.08 -12.73 14.35
CA SER A 339 -20.51 -11.78 15.29
C SER A 339 -21.15 -10.40 15.26
N PHE A 340 -21.13 -9.80 14.07
CA PHE A 340 -21.48 -8.40 13.85
C PHE A 340 -22.98 -8.21 13.57
N LYS A 341 -23.85 -8.95 14.29
CA LYS A 341 -25.30 -9.03 13.97
C LYS A 341 -26.25 -8.68 15.11
N THR A 342 -25.81 -8.59 16.35
CA THR A 342 -26.72 -8.61 17.51
C THR A 342 -27.15 -7.24 18.04
N SER A 343 -26.44 -6.16 17.71
CA SER A 343 -26.86 -4.78 18.05
C SER A 343 -27.29 -3.98 16.81
N GLU A 344 -28.22 -3.03 17.00
CA GLU A 344 -28.64 -2.12 15.93
C GLU A 344 -27.48 -1.25 15.43
N GLU A 345 -26.54 -0.90 16.29
CA GLU A 345 -25.30 -0.20 15.92
C GLU A 345 -24.38 -1.07 15.06
N ALA A 346 -24.14 -2.33 15.46
CA ALA A 346 -23.33 -3.26 14.66
C ALA A 346 -23.96 -3.53 13.29
N LYS A 347 -25.30 -3.55 13.20
CA LYS A 347 -26.02 -3.67 11.93
C LYS A 347 -25.67 -2.53 10.96
N VAL A 348 -25.66 -1.28 11.43
CA VAL A 348 -25.31 -0.12 10.59
C VAL A 348 -23.90 -0.25 10.04
N HIS A 349 -22.93 -0.55 10.88
CA HIS A 349 -21.53 -0.72 10.45
C HIS A 349 -21.34 -1.94 9.56
N ARG A 350 -22.08 -3.03 9.79
CA ARG A 350 -22.08 -4.21 8.93
C ARG A 350 -22.58 -3.88 7.53
N ASP A 351 -23.71 -3.18 7.47
CA ASP A 351 -24.36 -2.85 6.21
C ASP A 351 -23.49 -1.86 5.42
N ALA A 352 -22.79 -0.94 6.09
CA ALA A 352 -21.76 -0.09 5.48
C ALA A 352 -20.57 -0.90 4.91
N LEU A 353 -20.04 -1.89 5.65
CA LEU A 353 -18.97 -2.76 5.14
C LEU A 353 -19.43 -3.64 3.97
N ASN A 354 -20.69 -4.11 3.99
CA ASN A 354 -21.27 -4.85 2.87
C ASN A 354 -21.41 -3.98 1.63
N GLU A 355 -21.88 -2.73 1.79
CA GLU A 355 -22.03 -1.79 0.69
C GLU A 355 -20.67 -1.49 0.05
N LEU A 356 -19.65 -1.16 0.87
CA LEU A 356 -18.28 -0.94 0.40
C LEU A 356 -17.68 -2.20 -0.27
N GLY A 357 -17.94 -3.38 0.30
CA GLY A 357 -17.52 -4.67 -0.24
C GLY A 357 -18.37 -5.15 -1.41
N GLN A 358 -19.40 -4.42 -1.82
CA GLN A 358 -20.13 -4.61 -3.09
C GLN A 358 -19.70 -3.57 -4.13
N SER A 359 -19.27 -2.38 -3.70
CA SER A 359 -18.69 -1.32 -4.54
C SER A 359 -17.17 -1.49 -4.76
N ILE A 360 -16.68 -2.74 -4.87
CA ILE A 360 -15.25 -3.08 -4.94
C ILE A 360 -14.59 -2.50 -6.17
N ASP A 361 -15.35 -2.46 -7.26
CA ASP A 361 -14.98 -1.84 -8.52
C ASP A 361 -15.13 -0.32 -8.38
N MET A 362 -14.45 0.22 -7.36
CA MET A 362 -14.43 1.60 -6.87
C MET A 362 -14.97 2.55 -7.92
N GLU A 363 -16.27 2.84 -7.87
CA GLU A 363 -16.95 3.53 -8.97
C GLU A 363 -16.34 4.93 -9.10
N LEU A 364 -15.69 5.19 -10.23
CA LEU A 364 -14.99 6.44 -10.45
C LEU A 364 -15.90 7.38 -11.23
N SER A 365 -15.96 8.63 -10.79
CA SER A 365 -16.67 9.66 -11.54
C SER A 365 -16.11 9.73 -12.98
N PRO A 366 -16.99 9.83 -14.00
CA PRO A 366 -16.54 10.04 -15.38
C PRO A 366 -15.59 11.21 -15.49
N ARG A 367 -14.51 11.05 -16.27
CA ARG A 367 -13.51 12.09 -16.46
C ARG A 367 -13.14 12.23 -17.93
N VAL A 368 -12.95 13.47 -18.37
CA VAL A 368 -12.47 13.77 -19.73
C VAL A 368 -11.00 14.14 -19.65
N ILE A 369 -10.15 13.36 -20.32
CA ILE A 369 -8.73 13.65 -20.45
C ILE A 369 -8.45 14.15 -21.85
N ALA A 370 -7.87 15.34 -21.96
CA ALA A 370 -7.44 15.91 -23.22
C ALA A 370 -5.95 15.62 -23.47
N PHE A 371 -5.63 15.15 -24.68
CA PHE A 371 -4.28 14.98 -25.19
C PHE A 371 -4.17 15.72 -26.53
N GLU A 372 -3.40 16.81 -26.54
CA GLU A 372 -3.24 17.69 -27.70
C GLU A 372 -4.58 18.09 -28.36
N LYS A 373 -4.91 17.52 -29.53
CA LYS A 373 -6.15 17.77 -30.29
C LYS A 373 -7.24 16.72 -30.06
N GLN A 374 -7.01 15.76 -29.17
CA GLN A 374 -7.90 14.66 -28.88
C GLN A 374 -8.34 14.68 -27.42
N SER A 375 -9.47 14.06 -27.15
CA SER A 375 -9.95 13.83 -25.79
C SER A 375 -10.61 12.48 -25.70
N VAL A 376 -10.49 11.83 -24.55
CA VAL A 376 -11.22 10.62 -24.22
C VAL A 376 -12.03 10.85 -22.95
N GLU A 377 -13.28 10.44 -22.97
CA GLU A 377 -14.09 10.30 -21.77
C GLU A 377 -13.87 8.90 -21.22
N LEU A 378 -13.43 8.82 -19.97
CA LEU A 378 -13.22 7.57 -19.26
C LEU A 378 -14.39 7.36 -18.30
N THR A 379 -15.03 6.20 -18.39
CA THR A 379 -16.21 5.85 -17.59
C THR A 379 -16.06 4.48 -16.97
N GLY A 380 -16.83 4.20 -15.92
CA GLY A 380 -16.82 2.91 -15.24
C GLY A 380 -15.85 2.88 -14.05
N ASP A 381 -15.47 1.68 -13.64
CA ASP A 381 -14.62 1.47 -12.48
C ASP A 381 -13.13 1.81 -12.73
N ALA A 382 -12.30 1.71 -11.69
CA ALA A 382 -10.87 1.99 -11.79
C ALA A 382 -10.12 1.15 -12.83
N ARG A 383 -10.49 -0.13 -12.99
CA ARG A 383 -9.89 -1.06 -13.96
C ARG A 383 -10.36 -0.71 -15.38
N GLU A 384 -11.65 -0.49 -15.57
CA GLU A 384 -12.24 -0.12 -16.86
C GLU A 384 -11.67 1.21 -17.36
N GLN A 385 -11.59 2.23 -16.50
CA GLN A 385 -11.01 3.51 -16.85
C GLN A 385 -9.51 3.40 -17.14
N PHE A 386 -8.76 2.56 -16.41
CA PHE A 386 -7.35 2.32 -16.70
C PHE A 386 -7.13 1.62 -18.05
N ALA A 387 -7.96 0.63 -18.38
CA ALA A 387 -7.94 -0.03 -19.69
C ALA A 387 -8.26 0.94 -20.84
N GLN A 388 -9.33 1.74 -20.71
CA GLN A 388 -9.69 2.77 -21.69
C GLN A 388 -8.58 3.81 -21.88
N TRP A 389 -7.94 4.23 -20.78
CA TRP A 389 -6.81 5.15 -20.83
C TRP A 389 -5.62 4.57 -21.61
N ARG A 390 -5.28 3.30 -21.37
CA ARG A 390 -4.19 2.61 -22.07
C ARG A 390 -4.47 2.44 -23.56
N GLU A 391 -5.70 2.10 -23.93
CA GLU A 391 -6.13 2.03 -25.33
C GLU A 391 -6.02 3.41 -26.01
N PHE A 392 -6.43 4.48 -25.31
CA PHE A 392 -6.28 5.84 -25.82
C PHE A 392 -4.81 6.22 -26.03
N LEU A 393 -3.92 5.91 -25.08
CA LEU A 393 -2.49 6.16 -25.23
C LEU A 393 -1.88 5.40 -26.43
N GLN A 394 -2.31 4.16 -26.68
CA GLN A 394 -1.88 3.38 -27.85
C GLN A 394 -2.32 4.03 -29.16
N LYS A 395 -3.57 4.50 -29.22
CA LYS A 395 -4.09 5.22 -30.38
C LYS A 395 -3.30 6.49 -30.67
N ILE A 396 -3.09 7.33 -29.66
CA ILE A 396 -2.27 8.55 -29.77
C ILE A 396 -0.88 8.19 -30.30
N TYR A 397 -0.25 7.15 -29.74
CA TYR A 397 1.07 6.73 -30.20
C TYR A 397 1.09 6.32 -31.68
N ALA A 398 0.09 5.55 -32.14
CA ALA A 398 0.00 5.12 -33.53
C ALA A 398 -0.20 6.30 -34.51
N GLU A 399 -0.97 7.33 -34.12
CA GLU A 399 -1.27 8.46 -35.00
C GLU A 399 -0.07 9.40 -35.20
N GLU A 400 0.75 9.65 -34.16
CA GLU A 400 1.99 10.44 -34.34
C GLU A 400 3.18 9.59 -34.86
N GLN A 401 3.01 8.26 -35.08
CA GLN A 401 3.99 7.46 -35.84
C GLN A 401 3.92 7.69 -37.35
N THR A 402 2.76 8.10 -37.89
CA THR A 402 2.68 8.51 -39.28
C THR A 402 3.56 9.73 -39.49
N PRO A 403 4.58 9.67 -40.36
CA PRO A 403 5.37 10.86 -40.65
C PRO A 403 4.41 11.90 -41.23
N ASP A 404 4.59 13.17 -40.84
CA ASP A 404 4.17 14.31 -41.65
C ASP A 404 4.91 14.23 -43.00
N VAL A 405 4.49 13.32 -43.88
CA VAL A 405 4.86 13.34 -45.28
C VAL A 405 4.04 14.48 -45.86
N GLN A 406 4.60 15.68 -45.81
CA GLN A 406 4.18 16.75 -46.71
C GLN A 406 4.36 16.21 -48.14
N LEU A 407 3.24 15.96 -48.80
CA LEU A 407 3.15 15.58 -50.22
C LEU A 407 3.75 16.64 -51.14
#